data_AF-A0A9X2LIP8-F1
#
_entry.id   AF-A0A9X2LIP8-F1
#
_cell.length_a   1.000
_cell.length_b   1.000
_cell.length_c   1.000
_cell.angle_alpha   90.00
_cell.angle_beta   90.00
_cell.angle_gamma   90.00
#
_symmetry.space_group_name_H-M   'P 1'
#
loop_
_entity.id
_entity.type
_entity.pdbx_description
1 polymer ?
#
loop_
_entity_poly.entity_id
_entity_poly.type
_entity_poly.pdbx_seq_one_letter_code
_entity_poly.pdbx_strand_id
1 'polypeptide(L)'
;MRAPSRRWPAGASLLLTAALLTGCGDSAAGPAPRSPTPDSPVQLCTKLISYWAEQDLIGSKWAGLDWEQKGLSNEQFALYDDIVQAARGEQRRNGTAAALELARRQARQRCEAAGGATRSSENWRPPT
;
A
#
# COMPACT_ATOMS: atom_id res chain seq x y z
N MET A 1 -26.50 35.68 12.40
CA MET A 1 -25.61 36.16 11.33
C MET A 1 -25.66 35.13 10.19
N ARG A 2 -26.20 35.50 9.02
CA ARG A 2 -26.33 34.62 7.84
C ARG A 2 -25.07 34.71 6.98
N ALA A 3 -24.48 33.58 6.59
CA ALA A 3 -23.40 33.55 5.61
C ALA A 3 -23.98 33.50 4.17
N PRO A 4 -23.41 34.23 3.20
CA PRO A 4 -23.93 34.31 1.84
C PRO A 4 -23.59 33.08 0.99
N SER A 5 -24.62 32.59 0.29
CA SER A 5 -24.58 31.62 -0.79
C SER A 5 -23.74 32.12 -1.98
N ARG A 6 -22.64 31.43 -2.30
CA ARG A 6 -21.83 31.68 -3.51
C ARG A 6 -22.53 31.05 -4.72
N ARG A 7 -22.92 31.90 -5.67
CA ARG A 7 -23.39 31.52 -7.00
C ARG A 7 -22.16 31.27 -7.88
N TRP A 8 -22.00 30.06 -8.43
CA TRP A 8 -21.03 29.78 -9.47
C TRP A 8 -21.62 30.09 -10.83
N PRO A 9 -21.05 31.01 -11.63
CA PRO A 9 -21.41 31.11 -13.03
C PRO A 9 -20.70 29.99 -13.82
N ALA A 10 -21.50 29.22 -14.55
CA ALA A 10 -21.08 28.45 -15.70
C ALA A 10 -20.48 29.41 -16.74
N GLY A 11 -19.30 29.11 -17.25
CA GLY A 11 -18.61 29.97 -18.20
C GLY A 11 -17.59 29.23 -19.03
N ALA A 12 -17.97 29.02 -20.29
CA ALA A 12 -17.13 28.98 -21.48
C ALA A 12 -16.11 27.83 -21.63
N SER A 13 -16.53 26.81 -22.39
CA SER A 13 -15.64 25.98 -23.20
C SER A 13 -14.86 26.86 -24.18
N LEU A 14 -13.54 27.00 -23.97
CA LEU A 14 -12.62 27.48 -24.99
C LEU A 14 -11.88 26.26 -25.56
N LEU A 15 -12.33 25.83 -26.75
CA LEU A 15 -11.56 25.00 -27.66
C LEU A 15 -10.40 25.85 -28.19
N LEU A 16 -9.16 25.52 -27.83
CA LEU A 16 -7.99 26.09 -28.49
C LEU A 16 -6.96 25.02 -28.88
N THR A 17 -6.84 24.91 -30.21
CA THR A 17 -5.61 24.82 -31.00
C THR A 17 -4.77 23.55 -30.90
N ALA A 18 -4.90 22.75 -31.97
CA ALA A 18 -3.94 21.76 -32.42
C ALA A 18 -2.54 22.39 -32.56
N ALA A 19 -1.59 21.93 -31.76
CA ALA A 19 -0.19 22.27 -31.86
C ALA A 19 0.57 21.11 -32.55
N LEU A 20 1.02 21.40 -33.77
CA LEU A 20 2.13 20.85 -34.54
C LEU A 20 2.83 19.58 -34.00
N LEU A 21 2.54 18.44 -34.62
CA LEU A 21 3.40 17.25 -34.60
C LEU A 21 4.58 17.45 -35.55
N THR A 22 5.63 18.14 -35.10
CA THR A 22 6.95 18.12 -35.77
C THR A 22 7.98 17.60 -34.79
N GLY A 23 8.34 16.33 -34.95
CA GLY A 23 9.33 15.69 -34.07
C GLY A 23 9.72 14.27 -34.52
N CYS A 24 9.95 14.03 -35.80
CA CYS A 24 10.82 12.91 -36.20
C CYS A 24 12.27 13.39 -36.13
N GLY A 25 12.75 13.57 -34.90
CA GLY A 25 14.18 13.60 -34.65
C GLY A 25 14.65 12.16 -34.56
N ASP A 26 15.55 11.76 -35.46
CA ASP A 26 16.34 10.53 -35.40
C ASP A 26 17.19 10.56 -34.12
N SER A 27 16.53 10.32 -32.98
CA SER A 27 17.21 10.10 -31.71
C SER A 27 17.68 8.67 -31.77
N ALA A 28 18.97 8.47 -31.96
CA ALA A 28 19.62 7.17 -31.78
C ALA A 28 18.99 6.50 -30.55
N ALA A 29 18.33 5.35 -30.75
CA ALA A 29 17.61 4.68 -29.69
C ALA A 29 18.58 4.35 -28.57
N GLY A 30 18.57 5.18 -27.52
CA GLY A 30 19.25 4.86 -26.27
C GLY A 30 18.70 3.54 -25.73
N PRO A 31 19.45 2.86 -24.84
CA PRO A 31 18.96 1.63 -24.23
C PRO A 31 17.55 1.85 -23.66
N ALA A 32 16.60 0.99 -24.05
CA ALA A 32 15.25 1.06 -23.53
C ALA A 32 15.29 1.01 -21.99
N PRO A 33 14.52 1.87 -21.28
CA PRO A 33 14.48 1.85 -19.84
C PRO A 33 14.02 0.46 -19.36
N ARG A 34 14.77 -0.14 -18.43
CA ARG A 34 14.39 -1.43 -17.84
C ARG A 34 13.22 -1.22 -16.88
N SER A 35 12.12 -1.93 -17.12
CA SER A 35 10.99 -1.95 -16.19
C SER A 35 11.38 -2.64 -14.88
N PRO A 36 10.90 -2.14 -13.72
CA PRO A 36 11.11 -2.81 -12.45
C PRO A 36 10.43 -4.18 -12.45
N THR A 37 11.07 -5.16 -11.81
CA THR A 37 10.46 -6.47 -11.58
C THR A 37 9.46 -6.36 -10.43
N PRO A 38 8.23 -6.88 -10.57
CA PRO A 38 7.25 -6.87 -9.49
C PRO A 38 7.73 -7.71 -8.31
N ASP A 39 7.31 -7.32 -7.10
CA ASP A 39 7.52 -8.14 -5.90
C ASP A 39 6.81 -9.49 -6.05
N SER A 40 7.46 -10.56 -5.59
CA SER A 40 6.78 -11.85 -5.37
C SER A 40 5.69 -11.73 -4.29
N PRO A 41 4.71 -12.64 -4.26
CA PRO A 41 3.65 -12.63 -3.24
C PRO A 41 4.17 -12.59 -1.79
N VAL A 42 5.23 -13.37 -1.48
CA VAL A 42 5.84 -13.39 -0.14
C VAL A 42 6.50 -12.05 0.19
N GLN A 43 7.19 -11.42 -0.77
CA GLN A 43 7.81 -10.11 -0.59
C GLN A 43 6.76 -9.03 -0.34
N LEU A 44 5.69 -9.02 -1.15
CA LEU A 44 4.60 -8.06 -1.00
C LEU A 44 3.90 -8.21 0.36
N CYS A 45 3.53 -9.43 0.74
CA CYS A 45 2.94 -9.74 2.05
C CYS A 45 3.84 -9.25 3.20
N THR A 46 5.13 -9.58 3.15
CA THR A 46 6.08 -9.20 4.19
C THR A 46 6.18 -7.68 4.31
N LYS A 47 6.30 -6.96 3.19
CA LYS A 47 6.36 -5.50 3.15
C LYS A 47 5.11 -4.86 3.74
N LEU A 48 3.92 -5.29 3.30
CA LEU A 48 2.65 -4.74 3.76
C LEU A 48 2.45 -4.96 5.27
N ILE A 49 2.57 -6.21 5.75
CA ILE A 49 2.34 -6.52 7.16
C ILE A 49 3.35 -5.81 8.05
N SER A 50 4.65 -5.84 7.71
CA SER A 50 5.67 -5.19 8.53
C SER A 50 5.51 -3.67 8.58
N TYR A 51 5.20 -3.03 7.45
CA TYR A 51 4.94 -1.60 7.39
C TYR A 51 3.76 -1.20 8.28
N TRP A 52 2.60 -1.85 8.10
CA TRP A 52 1.41 -1.50 8.87
C TRP A 52 1.55 -1.85 10.35
N ALA A 53 2.30 -2.90 10.70
CA ALA A 53 2.54 -3.24 12.09
C ALA A 53 3.40 -2.17 12.75
N GLU A 54 4.43 -1.68 12.05
CA GLU A 54 5.25 -0.56 12.51
C GLU A 54 4.41 0.70 12.72
N GLN A 55 3.57 1.08 11.75
CA GLN A 55 2.69 2.26 11.88
C GLN A 55 1.78 2.19 13.12
N ASP A 56 1.21 1.02 13.39
CA ASP A 56 0.37 0.78 14.57
C ASP A 56 1.18 0.79 15.88
N LEU A 57 2.38 0.21 15.90
CA LEU A 57 3.22 0.11 17.11
C LEU A 57 3.83 1.45 17.53
N ILE A 58 4.12 2.33 16.56
CA ILE A 58 4.64 3.69 16.84
C ILE A 58 3.52 4.71 17.07
N GLY A 59 2.25 4.32 16.93
CA GLY A 59 1.11 5.22 17.06
C GLY A 59 1.14 6.36 16.03
N SER A 60 1.48 6.06 14.77
CA SER A 60 1.55 7.09 13.72
C SER A 60 0.15 7.64 13.41
N LYS A 61 0.08 8.70 12.61
CA LYS A 61 -1.21 9.24 12.13
C LYS A 61 -2.05 8.25 11.30
N TRP A 62 -1.43 7.14 10.89
CA TRP A 62 -2.07 6.04 10.15
C TRP A 62 -2.37 4.83 11.04
N ALA A 63 -2.05 4.90 12.34
CA ALA A 63 -2.40 3.86 13.28
C ALA A 63 -3.92 3.69 13.35
N GLY A 64 -4.37 2.44 13.36
CA GLY A 64 -5.80 2.14 13.50
C GLY A 64 -6.64 2.31 12.24
N LEU A 65 -6.04 2.54 11.06
CA LEU A 65 -6.76 2.39 9.78
C LEU A 65 -7.35 0.97 9.68
N ASP A 66 -8.51 0.86 9.04
CA ASP A 66 -9.11 -0.44 8.76
C ASP A 66 -8.30 -1.23 7.71
N TRP A 67 -8.57 -2.53 7.60
CA TRP A 67 -7.77 -3.42 6.76
C TRP A 67 -7.95 -3.19 5.26
N GLU A 68 -9.11 -2.67 4.83
CA GLU A 68 -9.39 -2.32 3.43
C GLU A 68 -8.59 -1.07 3.03
N GLN A 69 -8.54 -0.06 3.91
CA GLN A 69 -7.71 1.13 3.74
C GLN A 69 -6.22 0.82 3.69
N LYS A 70 -5.78 -0.22 4.41
CA LYS A 70 -4.40 -0.72 4.40
C LYS A 70 -4.07 -1.52 3.13
N GLY A 71 -5.08 -1.91 2.34
CA GLY A 71 -4.93 -2.71 1.14
C GLY A 71 -4.48 -4.15 1.42
N LEU A 72 -4.83 -4.69 2.58
CA LEU A 72 -4.52 -6.08 2.94
C LEU A 72 -5.54 -7.03 2.32
N SER A 73 -5.11 -8.22 1.90
CA SER A 73 -6.03 -9.35 1.72
C SER A 73 -6.58 -9.81 3.09
N ASN A 74 -7.64 -10.62 3.12
CA ASN A 74 -8.12 -11.15 4.40
C ASN A 74 -7.14 -12.09 5.07
N GLU A 75 -6.44 -12.94 4.31
CA GLU A 75 -5.40 -13.79 4.89
C GLU A 75 -4.25 -12.93 5.43
N GLN A 76 -3.85 -11.86 4.73
CA GLN A 76 -2.85 -10.92 5.23
C GLN A 76 -3.32 -10.18 6.48
N PHE A 77 -4.60 -9.78 6.54
CA PHE A 77 -5.18 -9.13 7.71
C PHE A 77 -5.16 -10.06 8.94
N ALA A 78 -5.53 -11.33 8.77
CA ALA A 78 -5.48 -12.31 9.86
C ALA A 78 -4.05 -12.48 10.39
N LEU A 79 -3.05 -12.58 9.50
CA LEU A 79 -1.65 -12.62 9.90
C LEU A 79 -1.21 -11.33 10.62
N TYR A 80 -1.63 -10.18 10.08
CA TYR A 80 -1.32 -8.86 10.61
C TYR A 80 -1.84 -8.65 12.03
N ASP A 81 -3.12 -8.97 12.29
CA ASP A 81 -3.75 -8.74 13.59
C ASP A 81 -3.03 -9.53 14.69
N ASP A 82 -2.82 -10.83 14.47
CA ASP A 82 -2.03 -11.70 15.36
C ASP A 82 -0.62 -11.15 15.64
N ILE A 83 0.08 -10.68 14.60
CA ILE A 83 1.44 -10.12 14.73
C ILE A 83 1.43 -8.84 15.56
N VAL A 84 0.48 -7.94 15.31
CA VAL A 84 0.34 -6.70 16.08
C VAL A 84 0.01 -7.00 17.54
N GLN A 85 -0.86 -7.98 17.82
CA GLN A 85 -1.14 -8.40 19.20
C GLN A 85 0.10 -8.93 19.90
N ALA A 86 0.86 -9.83 19.26
CA ALA A 86 2.11 -10.36 19.80
C ALA A 86 3.15 -9.24 20.04
N ALA A 87 3.31 -8.34 19.07
CA ALA A 87 4.25 -7.23 19.15
C ALA A 87 3.85 -6.18 20.21
N ARG A 88 2.56 -5.91 20.41
CA ARG A 88 2.09 -5.08 21.53
C ARG A 88 2.40 -5.73 22.88
N GLY A 89 2.28 -7.06 22.97
CA GLY A 89 2.73 -7.82 24.14
C GLY A 89 4.22 -7.64 24.41
N GLU A 90 5.02 -7.69 23.35
CA GLU A 90 6.47 -7.47 23.41
C GLU A 90 6.83 -6.04 23.78
N GLN A 91 6.10 -5.07 23.23
CA GLN A 91 6.30 -3.65 23.50
C GLN A 91 6.16 -3.33 24.98
N ARG A 92 5.18 -3.94 25.66
CA ARG A 92 4.97 -3.78 27.10
C ARG A 92 6.09 -4.37 27.95
N ARG A 93 6.72 -5.46 27.48
CA ARG A 93 7.77 -6.16 28.23
C ARG A 93 9.16 -5.58 27.98
N ASN A 94 9.48 -5.32 26.71
CA ASN A 94 10.84 -5.09 26.22
C ASN A 94 10.98 -3.80 25.39
N GLY A 95 9.92 -3.01 25.29
CA GLY A 95 9.92 -1.72 24.62
C GLY A 95 9.69 -1.79 23.10
N THR A 96 9.54 -0.61 22.49
CA THR A 96 9.15 -0.47 21.08
C THR A 96 10.15 -1.10 20.11
N ALA A 97 11.46 -0.98 20.36
CA ALA A 97 12.46 -1.54 19.44
C ALA A 97 12.34 -3.07 19.33
N ALA A 98 12.16 -3.77 20.45
CA ALA A 98 11.96 -5.21 20.49
C ALA A 98 10.66 -5.63 19.78
N ALA A 99 9.59 -4.86 19.98
CA ALA A 99 8.31 -5.08 19.29
C ALA A 99 8.42 -4.96 17.76
N LEU A 100 9.12 -3.93 17.27
CA LEU A 100 9.35 -3.73 15.83
C LEU A 100 10.22 -4.84 15.22
N GLU A 101 11.22 -5.33 15.95
CA GLU A 101 11.99 -6.48 15.51
C GLU A 101 11.13 -7.76 15.44
N LEU A 102 10.36 -8.03 16.50
CA LEU A 102 9.45 -9.18 16.55
C LEU A 102 8.44 -9.15 15.40
N ALA A 103 7.80 -8.00 15.15
CA ALA A 103 6.84 -7.83 14.07
C ALA A 103 7.46 -8.11 12.70
N ARG A 104 8.66 -7.58 12.43
CA ARG A 104 9.40 -7.82 11.17
C ARG A 104 9.76 -9.29 11.00
N ARG A 105 10.26 -9.96 12.05
CA ARG A 105 10.59 -11.39 11.98
C ARG A 105 9.36 -12.26 11.73
N GLN A 106 8.28 -12.02 12.47
CA GLN A 106 7.05 -12.81 12.32
C GLN A 106 6.37 -12.57 10.97
N ALA A 107 6.35 -11.33 10.47
CA ALA A 107 5.82 -11.02 9.15
C ALA A 107 6.52 -11.86 8.07
N ARG A 108 7.86 -11.88 8.07
CA ARG A 108 8.64 -12.70 7.13
C ARG A 108 8.29 -14.18 7.23
N GLN A 109 8.37 -14.75 8.44
CA GLN A 109 8.16 -16.18 8.66
C GLN A 109 6.75 -16.63 8.28
N ARG A 110 5.74 -15.86 8.66
CA ARG A 110 4.33 -16.23 8.44
C ARG A 110 3.89 -15.98 7.01
N CYS A 111 4.36 -14.91 6.36
CA CYS A 111 4.11 -14.69 4.93
C CYS A 111 4.76 -15.78 4.07
N GLU A 112 5.96 -16.23 4.43
CA GLU A 112 6.62 -17.35 3.77
C GLU A 112 5.83 -18.65 3.94
N ALA A 113 5.42 -18.97 5.18
CA ALA A 113 4.61 -20.16 5.47
C ALA A 113 3.24 -20.14 4.76
N ALA A 114 2.64 -18.96 4.57
CA ALA A 114 1.36 -18.78 3.90
C ALA A 114 1.47 -18.59 2.38
N GLY A 115 2.66 -18.72 1.77
CA GLY A 115 2.84 -18.48 0.34
C GLY A 115 2.45 -17.07 -0.13
N GLY A 116 2.58 -16.08 0.75
CA GLY A 116 2.21 -14.68 0.49
C GLY A 116 0.77 -14.30 0.87
N ALA A 117 -0.01 -15.23 1.45
CA ALA A 117 -1.36 -14.96 1.97
C ALA A 117 -2.26 -14.24 0.94
N THR A 118 -2.26 -14.74 -0.30
CA THR A 118 -2.86 -14.06 -1.46
C THR A 118 -4.37 -14.19 -1.55
N ARG A 119 -5.01 -14.99 -0.70
CA ARG A 119 -6.46 -15.18 -0.78
C ARG A 119 -7.21 -13.95 -0.29
N SER A 120 -8.00 -13.37 -1.18
CA SER A 120 -9.05 -12.41 -0.83
C SER A 120 -10.35 -13.16 -0.54
N SER A 121 -11.22 -12.63 0.32
CA SER A 121 -12.59 -13.16 0.43
C SER A 121 -13.32 -12.84 -0.87
N GLU A 122 -13.70 -13.88 -1.59
CA GLU A 122 -14.85 -13.91 -2.50
C GLU A 122 -14.82 -13.11 -3.81
N ASN A 123 -13.89 -12.17 -4.05
CA ASN A 123 -13.88 -11.39 -5.31
C ASN A 123 -12.75 -11.71 -6.32
N TRP A 124 -11.94 -12.74 -6.07
CA TRP A 124 -10.93 -13.18 -7.03
C TRP A 124 -11.56 -13.97 -8.19
N ARG A 125 -11.30 -13.54 -9.43
CA ARG A 125 -11.56 -14.33 -10.66
C ARG A 125 -10.23 -14.60 -11.36
N PRO A 126 -9.99 -15.83 -11.88
CA PRO A 126 -8.80 -16.10 -12.68
C PRO A 126 -8.82 -15.22 -13.96
N PRO A 127 -7.65 -14.80 -14.46
CA PRO A 127 -7.57 -14.17 -15.78
C PRO A 127 -8.07 -15.15 -16.86
N THR A 128 -8.91 -14.65 -17.77
CA THR A 128 -9.37 -15.36 -18.98
C THR A 128 -8.29 -15.37 -20.05
#